data_AF-A0A7C6N5F1-F1
#
_entry.id   AF-A0A7C6N5F1-F1
#
_cell.length_a   1.000
_cell.length_b   1.000
_cell.length_c   1.000
_cell.angle_alpha   90.00
_cell.angle_beta   90.00
_cell.angle_gamma   90.00
#
_symmetry.space_group_name_H-M   'P 1'
#
loop_
_entity.id
_entity.type
_entity.pdbx_description
1 polymer ?
#
loop_
_entity_poly.entity_id
_entity_poly.type
_entity_poly.pdbx_seq_one_letter_code
_entity_poly.pdbx_strand_id
1 'polypeptide(L)'
;MEDIKKINRLFLTNLLLFVGAIILIIGAALLAYFLLPEDIAYLIWFILLIVLMIISGMFRSRLEELTNYSYIIKIRANAGPAIDTRKSIKDLEKGLLANDYQQKADNKAYTLYYRVIKDNIKRIFKRYMLEVVVISKKDTFFIDEVNKDIDTIHAELHKEKKKTDKLFVTQIREVSELSDETKDQIKEIAFVRSTRGVVSIVNIGIHPSSQKAILLYTDTYRPSLYYEYHVNQIKEILK
;
A
#
# COMPACT_ATOMS: atom_id res chain seq x y z
N MET A 1 -20.60 -6.06 6.17
CA MET A 1 -21.34 -4.81 5.85
C MET A 1 -21.34 -3.83 7.03
N GLU A 2 -21.39 -4.28 8.27
CA GLU A 2 -21.31 -3.41 9.46
C GLU A 2 -19.99 -2.63 9.55
N ASP A 3 -18.85 -3.27 9.24
CA ASP A 3 -17.55 -2.59 9.27
C ASP A 3 -17.43 -1.45 8.25
N ILE A 4 -18.01 -1.61 7.06
CA ILE A 4 -18.06 -0.55 6.04
C ILE A 4 -18.87 0.64 6.57
N LYS A 5 -20.02 0.39 7.19
CA LYS A 5 -20.84 1.46 7.80
C LYS A 5 -20.09 2.14 8.95
N LYS A 6 -19.38 1.38 9.78
CA LYS A 6 -18.57 1.90 10.90
C LYS A 6 -17.46 2.82 10.41
N ILE A 7 -16.69 2.42 9.38
CA ILE A 7 -15.65 3.27 8.78
C ILE A 7 -16.26 4.54 8.20
N ASN A 8 -17.35 4.43 7.43
CA ASN A 8 -17.99 5.60 6.83
C ASN A 8 -18.47 6.59 7.90
N ARG A 9 -18.99 6.09 9.03
CA ARG A 9 -19.37 6.93 10.18
C ARG A 9 -18.15 7.60 10.80
N LEU A 10 -17.05 6.88 11.02
CA LEU A 10 -15.81 7.47 11.55
C LEU A 10 -15.25 8.55 10.62
N PHE A 11 -15.27 8.31 9.30
CA PHE A 11 -14.86 9.29 8.30
C PHE A 11 -15.73 10.55 8.36
N LEU A 12 -17.06 10.39 8.39
CA LEU A 12 -17.99 11.51 8.48
C LEU A 12 -17.83 12.29 9.78
N THR A 13 -17.73 11.61 10.93
CA THR A 13 -17.51 12.26 12.23
C THR A 13 -16.22 13.06 12.22
N ASN A 14 -15.13 12.48 11.71
CA ASN A 14 -13.86 13.20 11.58
C ASN A 14 -14.02 14.43 10.69
N LEU A 15 -14.64 14.30 9.51
CA LEU A 15 -14.87 15.42 8.61
C LEU A 15 -15.66 16.55 9.29
N LEU A 16 -16.73 16.21 10.01
CA LEU A 16 -17.54 17.18 10.74
C LEU A 16 -16.74 17.88 11.86
N LEU A 17 -15.91 17.14 12.60
CA LEU A 17 -15.03 17.73 13.62
C LEU A 17 -14.04 18.71 13.01
N PHE A 18 -13.46 18.40 11.86
CA PHE A 18 -12.52 19.29 11.16
C PHE A 18 -13.21 20.56 10.66
N VAL A 19 -14.36 20.42 10.00
CA VAL A 19 -15.15 21.56 9.54
C VAL A 19 -15.60 22.42 10.73
N GLY A 20 -16.04 21.79 11.83
CA GLY A 20 -16.39 22.48 13.07
C GLY A 20 -15.22 23.26 13.67
N ALA A 21 -14.02 22.68 13.70
CA ALA A 21 -12.81 23.36 14.17
C ALA A 21 -12.46 24.59 13.31
N ILE A 22 -12.57 24.48 11.98
CA ILE A 22 -12.37 25.61 11.05
C ILE A 22 -13.36 26.74 11.35
N ILE A 23 -14.65 26.41 11.47
CA ILE A 23 -15.70 27.40 11.75
C ILE A 23 -15.43 28.11 13.08
N LEU A 24 -15.04 27.37 14.13
CA LEU A 24 -14.69 27.94 15.44
C LEU A 24 -13.48 28.89 15.35
N ILE A 25 -12.44 28.51 14.60
CA ILE A 25 -11.24 29.34 14.40
C ILE A 25 -11.59 30.62 13.65
N ILE A 26 -12.37 30.53 12.58
CA ILE A 26 -12.82 31.70 11.81
C ILE A 26 -13.68 32.61 12.70
N GLY A 27 -14.60 32.03 13.48
CA GLY A 27 -15.42 32.78 14.44
C GLY A 27 -14.57 33.51 15.48
N ALA A 28 -13.56 32.84 16.05
CA ALA A 28 -12.63 33.47 16.99
C ALA A 28 -11.81 34.60 16.34
N ALA A 29 -11.37 34.43 15.09
CA ALA A 29 -10.65 35.45 14.36
C ALA A 29 -11.51 36.70 14.10
N LEU A 30 -12.79 36.51 13.73
CA LEU A 30 -13.74 37.60 13.53
C LEU A 30 -14.05 38.32 14.84
N LEU A 31 -14.28 37.58 15.94
CA LEU A 31 -14.51 38.18 17.26
C LEU A 31 -13.30 39.00 17.72
N ALA A 32 -12.08 38.48 17.53
CA ALA A 32 -10.86 39.21 17.86
C ALA A 32 -10.74 40.52 17.07
N TYR A 33 -11.13 40.52 15.78
CA TYR A 33 -11.11 41.72 14.94
C TYR A 33 -12.06 42.82 15.42
N PHE A 34 -13.27 42.46 15.86
CA PHE A 34 -14.28 43.44 16.28
C PHE A 34 -14.11 43.92 17.73
N LEU A 35 -13.51 43.10 18.61
CA LEU A 35 -13.49 43.35 20.05
C LEU A 35 -12.14 43.83 20.59
N LEU A 36 -11.04 43.63 19.85
CA LEU A 36 -9.69 43.89 20.33
C LEU A 36 -8.97 44.96 19.49
N PRO A 37 -7.98 45.66 20.08
CA PRO A 37 -7.06 46.52 19.32
C PRO A 37 -6.36 45.75 18.20
N GLU A 38 -6.10 46.43 17.07
CA GLU A 38 -5.55 45.82 15.86
C GLU A 38 -4.28 45.01 16.12
N ASP A 39 -3.32 45.56 16.88
CA ASP A 39 -2.05 44.89 17.19
C ASP A 39 -2.26 43.53 17.90
N ILE A 40 -3.23 43.47 18.81
CA ILE A 40 -3.57 42.26 19.56
C ILE A 40 -4.35 41.29 18.67
N ALA A 41 -5.25 41.80 17.83
CA ALA A 41 -6.01 41.00 16.89
C ALA A 41 -5.09 40.29 15.87
N TYR A 42 -4.08 40.98 15.33
CA TYR A 42 -3.10 40.38 14.42
C TYR A 42 -2.27 39.29 15.08
N LEU A 43 -1.85 39.48 16.34
CA LEU A 43 -1.15 38.44 17.11
C LEU A 43 -2.03 37.19 17.29
N ILE A 44 -3.31 37.37 17.62
CA ILE A 44 -4.26 36.27 17.77
C ILE A 44 -4.45 35.53 16.44
N TRP A 45 -4.59 36.25 15.32
CA TRP A 45 -4.72 35.63 14.00
C TRP A 45 -3.50 34.77 13.65
N PHE A 46 -2.30 35.24 13.96
CA PHE A 46 -1.07 34.47 13.74
C PHE A 46 -1.08 33.17 14.56
N ILE A 47 -1.46 33.23 15.83
CA ILE A 47 -1.59 32.05 16.69
C ILE A 47 -2.65 31.08 16.15
N LEU A 48 -3.82 31.59 15.74
CA LEU A 48 -4.89 30.78 15.15
C LEU A 48 -4.44 30.08 13.86
N LEU A 49 -3.61 30.73 13.04
CA LEU A 49 -3.05 30.14 11.82
C LEU A 49 -2.10 28.98 12.15
N ILE A 50 -1.22 29.13 13.14
CA ILE A 50 -0.36 28.04 13.62
C ILE A 50 -1.20 26.87 14.12
N VAL A 51 -2.23 27.14 14.93
CA VAL A 51 -3.15 26.11 15.43
C VAL A 51 -3.86 25.40 14.27
N LEU A 52 -4.31 26.14 13.25
CA LEU A 52 -4.96 25.57 12.07
C LEU A 52 -4.01 24.66 11.28
N MET A 53 -2.73 25.03 11.16
CA MET A 53 -1.71 24.18 10.53
C MET A 53 -1.54 22.85 11.28
N ILE A 54 -1.46 22.89 12.62
CA ILE A 54 -1.31 21.70 13.45
C ILE A 54 -2.53 20.79 13.32
N ILE A 55 -3.74 21.35 13.46
CA ILE A 55 -5.01 20.62 13.33
C ILE A 55 -5.11 19.97 11.95
N SER A 56 -4.76 20.71 10.89
CA SER A 56 -4.77 20.20 9.51
C SER A 56 -3.81 19.02 9.32
N GLY A 57 -2.62 19.08 9.92
CA GLY A 57 -1.66 17.98 9.90
C GLY A 57 -2.18 16.72 10.60
N MET A 58 -2.74 16.88 11.80
CA MET A 58 -3.35 15.77 12.55
C MET A 58 -4.53 15.15 11.78
N PHE A 59 -5.38 15.99 11.21
CA PHE A 59 -6.55 15.55 10.46
C PHE A 59 -6.18 14.77 9.21
N ARG A 60 -5.18 15.26 8.47
CA ARG A 60 -4.66 14.58 7.28
C ARG A 60 -4.18 13.16 7.62
N SER A 61 -3.40 13.00 8.68
CA SER A 61 -2.91 11.67 9.09
C SER A 61 -4.04 10.70 9.41
N ARG A 62 -5.05 11.15 10.17
CA ARG A 62 -6.25 10.36 10.47
C ARG A 62 -7.07 9.99 9.23
N LEU A 63 -7.20 10.92 8.28
CA LEU A 63 -7.95 10.67 7.05
C LEU A 63 -7.24 9.66 6.15
N GLU A 64 -5.91 9.74 6.04
CA GLU A 64 -5.09 8.76 5.33
C GLU A 64 -5.23 7.35 5.93
N GLU A 65 -5.19 7.24 7.27
CA GLU A 65 -5.41 5.99 8.01
C GLU A 65 -6.79 5.38 7.69
N LEU A 66 -7.87 6.16 7.86
CA LEU A 66 -9.24 5.71 7.58
C LEU A 66 -9.45 5.30 6.12
N THR A 67 -8.80 6.01 5.19
CA THR A 67 -8.88 5.70 3.76
C THR A 67 -8.24 4.34 3.46
N ASN A 68 -7.03 4.10 3.98
CA ASN A 68 -6.35 2.82 3.82
C ASN A 68 -7.14 1.67 4.44
N TYR A 69 -7.70 1.89 5.63
CA TYR A 69 -8.54 0.91 6.31
C TYR A 69 -9.82 0.62 5.51
N SER A 70 -10.46 1.65 4.93
CA SER A 70 -11.60 1.47 4.02
C SER A 70 -11.26 0.60 2.82
N TYR A 71 -10.07 0.75 2.24
CA TYR A 71 -9.65 -0.06 1.10
C TYR A 71 -9.53 -1.52 1.48
N ILE A 72 -8.85 -1.83 2.58
CA ILE A 72 -8.69 -3.20 3.07
C ILE A 72 -10.05 -3.86 3.33
N ILE A 73 -10.96 -3.17 4.02
CA ILE A 73 -12.29 -3.73 4.30
C ILE A 73 -13.09 -3.97 3.02
N LYS A 74 -13.05 -3.05 2.05
CA LYS A 74 -13.76 -3.23 0.78
C LYS A 74 -13.18 -4.39 -0.04
N ILE A 75 -11.86 -4.59 -0.02
CA ILE A 75 -11.23 -5.75 -0.68
C ILE A 75 -11.64 -7.04 0.03
N ARG A 76 -11.61 -7.10 1.36
CA ARG A 76 -12.06 -8.27 2.14
C ARG A 76 -13.53 -8.62 1.89
N ALA A 77 -14.39 -7.60 1.85
CA ALA A 77 -15.81 -7.80 1.61
C ALA A 77 -16.13 -8.29 0.18
N ASN A 78 -15.25 -8.01 -0.79
CA ASN A 78 -15.42 -8.38 -2.19
C ASN A 78 -14.26 -9.28 -2.66
N ALA A 79 -13.80 -10.17 -1.78
CA ALA A 79 -12.65 -11.01 -2.05
C ALA A 79 -12.94 -11.93 -3.26
N GLY A 80 -12.04 -11.92 -4.23
CA GLY A 80 -12.09 -12.82 -5.38
C GLY A 80 -11.82 -14.27 -4.97
N PRO A 81 -12.19 -15.25 -5.82
CA PRO A 81 -11.88 -16.66 -5.59
C PRO A 81 -10.36 -16.90 -5.67
N ALA A 82 -9.90 -18.06 -5.18
CA ALA A 82 -8.53 -18.48 -5.42
C ALA A 82 -8.25 -18.59 -6.94
N ILE A 83 -7.03 -18.26 -7.35
CA ILE A 83 -6.60 -18.34 -8.74
C ILE A 83 -6.07 -19.75 -9.00
N ASP A 84 -6.52 -20.40 -10.07
CA ASP A 84 -5.95 -21.68 -10.48
C ASP A 84 -4.51 -21.46 -10.94
N THR A 85 -3.56 -22.22 -10.37
CA THR A 85 -2.16 -22.20 -10.79
C THR A 85 -1.61 -23.62 -10.83
N ARG A 86 -1.21 -24.03 -12.03
CA ARG A 86 -0.55 -25.33 -12.24
C ARG A 86 0.97 -25.25 -12.13
N LYS A 87 1.50 -24.05 -11.88
CA LYS A 87 2.93 -23.79 -11.83
C LYS A 87 3.49 -24.18 -10.47
N SER A 88 4.57 -24.96 -10.48
CA SER A 88 5.41 -25.11 -9.30
C SER A 88 6.20 -23.82 -9.04
N ILE A 89 6.77 -23.65 -7.85
CA ILE A 89 7.67 -22.52 -7.57
C ILE A 89 8.79 -22.41 -8.59
N LYS A 90 9.38 -23.53 -9.04
CA LYS A 90 10.42 -23.53 -10.06
C LYS A 90 9.92 -23.03 -11.43
N ASP A 91 8.67 -23.30 -11.77
CA ASP A 91 8.07 -22.80 -13.02
C ASP A 91 7.80 -21.30 -12.92
N LEU A 92 7.44 -20.81 -11.74
CA LEU A 92 7.31 -19.38 -11.47
C LEU A 92 8.66 -18.67 -11.57
N GLU A 93 9.72 -19.20 -10.96
CA GLU A 93 11.09 -18.66 -11.05
C GLU A 93 11.54 -18.54 -12.52
N LYS A 94 11.34 -19.59 -13.32
CA LYS A 94 11.63 -19.55 -14.76
C LYS A 94 10.79 -18.50 -15.48
N GLY A 95 9.50 -18.40 -15.15
CA GLY A 95 8.60 -17.39 -15.70
C GLY A 95 9.02 -15.97 -15.37
N LEU A 96 9.52 -15.72 -14.16
CA LEU A 96 10.05 -14.40 -13.76
C LEU A 96 11.29 -14.05 -14.59
N LEU A 97 12.26 -14.96 -14.69
CA LEU A 97 13.47 -14.72 -15.49
C LEU A 97 13.16 -14.48 -16.98
N ALA A 98 12.15 -15.16 -17.52
CA ALA A 98 11.70 -14.95 -18.90
C ALA A 98 10.98 -13.60 -19.12
N ASN A 99 10.49 -12.96 -18.06
CA ASN A 99 9.77 -11.67 -18.08
C ASN A 99 10.65 -10.50 -17.60
N ASP A 100 11.95 -10.56 -17.89
CA ASP A 100 12.97 -9.55 -17.59
C ASP A 100 13.18 -9.26 -16.09
N TYR A 101 12.77 -10.17 -15.20
CA TYR A 101 13.17 -10.06 -13.79
C TYR A 101 14.61 -10.47 -13.60
N GLN A 102 15.33 -9.67 -12.81
CA GLN A 102 16.69 -9.94 -12.38
C GLN A 102 16.68 -10.53 -10.97
N GLN A 103 17.46 -11.57 -10.75
CA GLN A 103 17.65 -12.15 -9.43
C GLN A 103 18.66 -11.30 -8.64
N LYS A 104 18.24 -10.75 -7.50
CA LYS A 104 19.11 -9.95 -6.61
C LYS A 104 19.74 -10.80 -5.51
N ALA A 105 18.95 -11.71 -4.93
CA ALA A 105 19.36 -12.51 -3.80
C ALA A 105 18.78 -13.92 -3.90
N ASP A 106 19.55 -14.90 -3.47
CA ASP A 106 19.11 -16.28 -3.32
C ASP A 106 19.84 -16.91 -2.15
N ASN A 107 19.10 -17.22 -1.10
CA ASN A 107 19.64 -17.79 0.12
C ASN A 107 18.69 -18.87 0.68
N LYS A 108 18.99 -19.36 1.88
CA LYS A 108 18.17 -20.40 2.53
C LYS A 108 16.80 -19.88 2.99
N ALA A 109 16.64 -18.57 3.14
CA ALA A 109 15.43 -17.95 3.66
C ALA A 109 14.48 -17.49 2.55
N TYR A 110 15.00 -16.97 1.43
CA TYR A 110 14.20 -16.49 0.30
C TYR A 110 15.01 -16.41 -0.99
N THR A 111 14.29 -16.23 -2.09
CA THR A 111 14.82 -15.80 -3.38
C THR A 111 14.11 -14.51 -3.79
N LEU A 112 14.88 -13.49 -4.19
CA LEU A 112 14.37 -12.16 -4.54
C LEU A 112 14.65 -11.85 -6.00
N TYR A 113 13.57 -11.54 -6.71
CA TYR A 113 13.57 -11.08 -8.08
C TYR A 113 13.07 -9.65 -8.14
N TYR A 114 13.60 -8.86 -9.07
CA TYR A 114 13.11 -7.50 -9.29
C TYR A 114 13.17 -7.11 -10.77
N ARG A 115 12.29 -6.19 -11.17
CA ARG A 115 12.38 -5.50 -12.46
C ARG A 115 11.95 -4.05 -12.34
N VAL A 116 12.42 -3.24 -13.29
CA VAL A 116 12.16 -1.81 -13.31
C VAL A 116 11.51 -1.43 -14.62
N ILE A 117 10.32 -0.86 -14.53
CA ILE A 117 9.46 -0.56 -15.69
C ILE A 117 9.14 0.92 -15.69
N LYS A 118 8.92 1.52 -16.86
CA LYS A 118 8.44 2.91 -16.92
C LYS A 118 7.01 3.01 -16.41
N ASP A 119 6.70 4.06 -15.65
CA ASP A 119 5.34 4.33 -15.18
C ASP A 119 4.45 4.76 -16.36
N ASN A 120 3.67 3.80 -16.87
CA ASN A 120 2.72 4.03 -17.95
C ASN A 120 1.35 4.51 -17.46
N ILE A 121 1.10 4.48 -16.14
CA ILE A 121 -0.17 4.86 -15.50
C ILE A 121 -0.23 6.37 -15.36
N LYS A 122 0.81 6.98 -14.78
CA LYS A 122 1.00 8.43 -14.79
C LYS A 122 2.05 8.77 -15.84
N ARG A 123 1.61 9.10 -17.06
CA ARG A 123 2.46 9.49 -18.21
C ARG A 123 3.20 10.84 -18.03
N ILE A 124 3.41 11.28 -16.79
CA ILE A 124 3.97 12.59 -16.47
C ILE A 124 5.37 12.37 -15.88
N PHE A 125 6.39 12.84 -16.61
CA PHE A 125 7.83 12.66 -16.36
C PHE A 125 8.36 11.22 -16.49
N LYS A 126 9.68 11.08 -16.70
CA LYS A 126 10.41 9.80 -16.78
C LYS A 126 10.49 9.12 -15.39
N ARG A 127 9.35 8.68 -14.85
CA ARG A 127 9.27 7.91 -13.61
C ARG A 127 9.26 6.41 -13.89
N TYR A 128 9.74 5.65 -12.92
CA TYR A 128 9.80 4.20 -12.99
C TYR A 128 9.01 3.57 -11.84
N MET A 129 8.60 2.34 -12.05
CA MET A 129 7.97 1.45 -11.09
C MET A 129 8.95 0.31 -10.81
N LEU A 130 9.16 0.02 -9.53
CA LEU A 130 9.94 -1.12 -9.07
C LEU A 130 8.99 -2.25 -8.71
N GLU A 131 9.17 -3.38 -9.35
CA GLU A 131 8.45 -4.60 -9.02
C GLU A 131 9.42 -5.58 -8.39
N VAL A 132 9.02 -6.16 -7.26
CA VAL A 132 9.79 -7.09 -6.46
C VAL A 132 8.95 -8.31 -6.21
N VAL A 133 9.48 -9.49 -6.53
CA VAL A 133 8.86 -10.77 -6.23
C VAL A 133 9.78 -11.51 -5.26
N VAL A 134 9.23 -11.90 -4.12
CA VAL A 134 9.94 -12.60 -3.05
C VAL A 134 9.33 -13.98 -2.95
N ILE A 135 10.16 -15.00 -3.13
CA ILE A 135 9.77 -16.40 -2.90
C ILE A 135 10.32 -16.79 -1.54
N SER A 136 9.44 -16.95 -0.56
CA SER A 136 9.82 -17.36 0.79
C SER A 136 10.08 -18.85 0.85
N LYS A 137 11.22 -19.21 1.44
CA LYS A 137 11.62 -20.59 1.76
C LYS A 137 11.44 -20.91 3.25
N LYS A 138 10.98 -19.94 4.04
CA LYS A 138 10.63 -20.06 5.46
C LYS A 138 9.12 -20.09 5.63
N ASP A 139 8.67 -20.47 6.82
CA ASP A 139 7.26 -20.44 7.19
C ASP A 139 6.73 -19.02 7.53
N THR A 140 7.28 -17.98 6.91
CA THR A 140 6.82 -16.59 7.09
C THR A 140 6.82 -15.85 5.75
N PHE A 141 5.84 -14.98 5.54
CA PHE A 141 5.79 -14.09 4.37
C PHE A 141 6.76 -12.91 4.50
N PHE A 142 6.82 -12.33 5.71
CA PHE A 142 7.69 -11.20 6.01
C PHE A 142 9.06 -11.68 6.50
N ILE A 143 10.11 -11.18 5.85
CA ILE A 143 11.52 -11.48 6.14
C ILE A 143 12.26 -10.14 6.17
N ASP A 144 12.90 -9.79 7.28
CA ASP A 144 13.49 -8.46 7.48
C ASP A 144 14.63 -8.16 6.50
N GLU A 145 15.40 -9.17 6.12
CA GLU A 145 16.52 -9.05 5.18
C GLU A 145 16.06 -8.58 3.79
N VAL A 146 14.82 -8.91 3.38
CA VAL A 146 14.23 -8.46 2.11
C VAL A 146 14.15 -6.93 2.05
N ASN A 147 13.83 -6.26 3.17
CA ASN A 147 13.75 -4.80 3.20
C ASN A 147 15.12 -4.16 2.94
N LYS A 148 16.21 -4.75 3.44
CA LYS A 148 17.58 -4.28 3.20
C LYS A 148 17.98 -4.46 1.73
N ASP A 149 17.59 -5.56 1.10
CA ASP A 149 17.83 -5.80 -0.32
C ASP A 149 17.05 -4.81 -1.19
N ILE A 150 15.78 -4.54 -0.85
CA ILE A 150 14.96 -3.53 -1.52
C ILE A 150 15.58 -2.13 -1.40
N ASP A 151 16.07 -1.76 -0.21
CA ASP A 151 16.77 -0.49 0.01
C ASP A 151 18.06 -0.39 -0.84
N THR A 152 18.78 -1.50 -0.97
CA THR A 152 19.98 -1.59 -1.81
C THR A 152 19.64 -1.41 -3.29
N ILE A 153 18.59 -2.06 -3.78
CA ILE A 153 18.07 -1.88 -5.16
C ILE A 153 17.70 -0.41 -5.38
N HIS A 154 17.00 0.23 -4.44
CA HIS A 154 16.66 1.65 -4.54
C HIS A 154 17.90 2.55 -4.64
N ALA A 155 18.94 2.27 -3.84
CA ALA A 155 20.19 3.02 -3.89
C ALA A 155 20.91 2.87 -5.24
N GLU A 156 20.91 1.67 -5.82
CA GLU A 156 21.47 1.40 -7.16
C GLU A 156 20.70 2.15 -8.25
N LEU A 157 19.37 2.08 -8.24
CA LEU A 157 18.53 2.80 -9.22
C LEU A 157 18.65 4.31 -9.11
N HIS A 158 18.83 4.83 -7.90
CA HIS A 158 19.09 6.25 -7.69
C HIS A 158 20.41 6.70 -8.33
N LYS A 159 21.48 5.88 -8.24
CA LYS A 159 22.76 6.14 -8.93
C LYS A 159 22.59 6.16 -10.45
N GLU A 160 21.71 5.31 -10.98
CA GLU A 160 21.34 5.27 -12.41
C GLU A 160 20.38 6.40 -12.84
N LYS A 161 20.02 7.33 -11.96
CA LYS A 161 19.03 8.40 -12.20
C LYS A 161 17.63 7.86 -12.58
N LYS A 162 17.31 6.62 -12.17
CA LYS A 162 15.99 6.00 -12.32
C LYS A 162 15.19 6.21 -11.04
N LYS A 163 14.32 7.21 -11.02
CA LYS A 163 13.47 7.50 -9.86
C LYS A 163 12.28 6.54 -9.79
N THR A 164 12.25 5.69 -8.76
CA THR A 164 11.19 4.71 -8.49
C THR A 164 10.30 5.14 -7.33
N ASP A 165 9.19 5.82 -7.65
CA ASP A 165 8.23 6.33 -6.65
C ASP A 165 7.10 5.33 -6.32
N LYS A 166 7.15 4.14 -6.93
CA LYS A 166 6.14 3.09 -6.84
C LYS A 166 6.86 1.76 -6.66
N LEU A 167 6.47 1.03 -5.62
CA LEU A 167 7.03 -0.26 -5.27
C LEU A 167 5.89 -1.28 -5.17
N PHE A 168 6.02 -2.36 -5.90
CA PHE A 168 5.11 -3.50 -5.86
C PHE A 168 5.87 -4.69 -5.31
N VAL A 169 5.42 -5.22 -4.17
CA VAL A 169 6.04 -6.38 -3.54
C VAL A 169 5.05 -7.53 -3.57
N THR A 170 5.37 -8.56 -4.34
CA THR A 170 4.63 -9.83 -4.34
C THR A 170 5.39 -10.83 -3.49
N GLN A 171 4.79 -11.31 -2.40
CA GLN A 171 5.38 -12.33 -1.53
C GLN A 171 4.70 -13.67 -1.76
N ILE A 172 5.46 -14.67 -2.21
CA ILE A 172 4.97 -15.99 -2.58
C ILE A 172 5.52 -17.02 -1.58
N ARG A 173 4.66 -17.88 -1.04
CA ARG A 173 5.03 -19.00 -0.18
C ARG A 173 4.24 -20.25 -0.60
N GLU A 174 4.88 -21.41 -0.60
CA GLU A 174 4.14 -22.67 -0.66
C GLU A 174 3.47 -22.95 0.70
N VAL A 175 2.21 -23.36 0.67
CA VAL A 175 1.44 -23.71 1.86
C VAL A 175 0.98 -25.15 1.73
N SER A 176 1.34 -25.98 2.71
CA SER A 176 0.95 -27.39 2.78
C SER A 176 -0.47 -27.57 3.28
N GLU A 177 -0.90 -26.72 4.23
CA GLU A 177 -2.23 -26.77 4.84
C GLU A 177 -2.89 -25.40 4.83
N LEU A 178 -4.19 -25.39 4.54
CA LEU A 178 -5.02 -24.18 4.56
C LEU A 178 -5.72 -24.01 5.90
N SER A 179 -4.91 -23.93 6.97
CA SER A 179 -5.40 -23.54 8.29
C SER A 179 -5.94 -22.09 8.27
N ASP A 180 -6.79 -21.75 9.23
CA ASP A 180 -7.33 -20.39 9.32
C ASP A 180 -6.23 -19.37 9.62
N GLU A 181 -5.20 -19.74 10.38
CA GLU A 181 -3.99 -18.94 10.60
C GLU A 181 -3.26 -18.65 9.28
N THR A 182 -3.07 -19.67 8.42
CA THR A 182 -2.42 -19.51 7.12
C THR A 182 -3.23 -18.59 6.21
N LYS A 183 -4.56 -18.75 6.20
CA LYS A 183 -5.45 -17.85 5.45
C LYS A 183 -5.35 -16.42 5.96
N ASP A 184 -5.21 -16.22 7.26
CA ASP A 184 -5.13 -14.88 7.83
C ASP A 184 -3.80 -14.19 7.51
N GLN A 185 -2.69 -14.92 7.52
CA GLN A 185 -1.38 -14.43 7.02
C GLN A 185 -1.44 -14.03 5.53
N ILE A 186 -2.16 -14.78 4.70
CA ILE A 186 -2.34 -14.47 3.27
C ILE A 186 -3.26 -13.25 3.07
N LYS A 187 -4.22 -13.02 3.98
CA LYS A 187 -5.17 -11.88 3.93
C LYS A 187 -4.57 -10.57 4.44
N GLU A 188 -3.31 -10.57 4.87
CA GLU A 188 -2.58 -9.34 5.17
C GLU A 188 -2.10 -8.69 3.87
N ILE A 189 -2.96 -7.88 3.25
CA ILE A 189 -2.49 -6.90 2.25
C ILE A 189 -2.03 -5.66 2.99
N ALA A 190 -0.77 -5.28 2.81
CA ALA A 190 -0.28 -4.00 3.27
C ALA A 190 -0.32 -2.98 2.12
N PHE A 191 -1.21 -2.00 2.24
CA PHE A 191 -1.12 -0.75 1.47
C PHE A 191 -0.32 0.25 2.28
N VAL A 192 0.98 0.34 2.05
CA VAL A 192 1.84 1.30 2.75
C VAL A 192 2.11 2.46 1.81
N ARG A 193 1.44 3.60 2.02
CA ARG A 193 1.97 4.87 1.51
C ARG A 193 3.16 5.23 2.39
N SER A 194 4.37 4.94 1.94
CA SER A 194 5.58 5.34 2.64
C SER A 194 6.01 6.73 2.18
N THR A 195 6.91 7.36 2.94
CA THR A 195 7.58 8.62 2.56
C THR A 195 8.33 8.53 1.22
N ARG A 196 8.60 7.31 0.72
CA ARG A 196 9.31 7.04 -0.53
C ARG A 196 8.39 6.65 -1.70
N GLY A 197 7.09 6.47 -1.48
CA GLY A 197 6.18 6.10 -2.57
C GLY A 197 4.93 5.34 -2.16
N VAL A 198 4.21 4.82 -3.16
CA VAL A 198 3.12 3.87 -2.93
C VAL A 198 3.73 2.48 -2.93
N VAL A 199 3.60 1.77 -1.81
CA VAL A 199 3.98 0.37 -1.68
C VAL A 199 2.70 -0.46 -1.62
N SER A 200 2.53 -1.39 -2.57
CA SER A 200 1.50 -2.42 -2.49
C SER A 200 2.20 -3.74 -2.23
N ILE A 201 1.91 -4.35 -1.09
CA ILE A 201 2.42 -5.68 -0.73
C ILE A 201 1.24 -6.66 -0.81
N VAL A 202 1.42 -7.74 -1.57
CA VAL A 202 0.41 -8.79 -1.71
C VAL A 202 1.04 -10.14 -1.39
N ASN A 203 0.45 -10.83 -0.41
CA ASN A 203 0.86 -12.17 0.01
C ASN A 203 0.09 -13.22 -0.80
N ILE A 204 0.80 -14.25 -1.25
CA ILE A 204 0.28 -15.33 -2.08
C ILE A 204 0.70 -16.68 -1.50
N GLY A 205 -0.27 -17.45 -1.03
CA GLY A 205 -0.08 -18.84 -0.67
C GLY A 205 -0.35 -19.75 -1.86
N ILE A 206 0.66 -20.45 -2.35
CA ILE A 206 0.49 -21.50 -3.37
C ILE A 206 0.24 -22.81 -2.65
N HIS A 207 -0.92 -23.42 -2.88
CA HIS A 207 -1.27 -24.73 -2.34
C HIS A 207 -1.10 -25.79 -3.44
N PRO A 208 0.02 -26.54 -3.46
CA PRO A 208 0.37 -27.41 -4.60
C PRO A 208 -0.65 -28.53 -4.80
N SER A 209 -1.14 -29.11 -3.70
CA SER A 209 -2.09 -30.24 -3.72
C SER A 209 -3.40 -29.91 -4.41
N SER A 210 -3.87 -28.66 -4.32
CA SER A 210 -5.09 -28.22 -5.01
C SER A 210 -4.82 -27.41 -6.28
N GLN A 211 -3.55 -27.19 -6.65
CA GLN A 211 -3.16 -26.35 -7.78
C GLN A 211 -3.80 -24.94 -7.73
N LYS A 212 -3.80 -24.31 -6.56
CA LYS A 212 -4.42 -22.99 -6.34
C LYS A 212 -3.45 -22.02 -5.69
N ALA A 213 -3.46 -20.79 -6.17
CA ALA A 213 -2.86 -19.62 -5.53
C ALA A 213 -3.94 -18.84 -4.79
N ILE A 214 -3.73 -18.64 -3.51
CA ILE A 214 -4.62 -17.93 -2.61
C ILE A 214 -3.98 -16.60 -2.30
N LEU A 215 -4.71 -15.53 -2.51
CA LEU A 215 -4.31 -14.17 -2.23
C LEU A 215 -5.58 -13.37 -1.96
N LEU A 216 -5.44 -12.30 -1.19
CA LEU A 216 -6.55 -11.37 -1.03
C LEU A 216 -6.52 -10.36 -2.19
N TYR A 217 -7.54 -10.42 -3.03
CA TYR A 217 -7.75 -9.47 -4.12
C TYR A 217 -9.24 -9.33 -4.41
N THR A 218 -9.60 -8.45 -5.33
CA THR A 218 -11.00 -8.23 -5.73
C THR A 218 -11.06 -7.94 -7.23
N ASP A 219 -12.06 -8.51 -7.91
CA ASP A 219 -12.31 -8.26 -9.33
C ASP A 219 -13.25 -7.06 -9.55
N THR A 220 -14.03 -6.69 -8.52
CA THR A 220 -15.11 -5.70 -8.60
C THR A 220 -14.74 -4.35 -8.00
N TYR A 221 -13.72 -4.28 -7.14
CA TYR A 221 -13.31 -3.04 -6.49
C TYR A 221 -11.85 -2.67 -6.78
N ARG A 222 -11.60 -1.41 -7.13
CA ARG A 222 -10.27 -0.94 -7.56
C ARG A 222 -9.85 0.26 -6.73
N PRO A 223 -9.16 0.07 -5.59
CA PRO A 223 -8.70 1.16 -4.73
C PRO A 223 -7.81 2.18 -5.45
N SER A 224 -7.03 1.72 -6.44
CA SER A 224 -6.22 2.57 -7.30
C SER A 224 -5.83 1.84 -8.59
N LEU A 225 -5.48 2.60 -9.63
CA LEU A 225 -4.93 2.05 -10.88
C LEU A 225 -3.62 1.27 -10.64
N TYR A 226 -2.81 1.68 -9.66
CA TYR A 226 -1.57 0.98 -9.30
C TYR A 226 -1.85 -0.37 -8.60
N TYR A 227 -2.92 -0.46 -7.81
CA TYR A 227 -3.32 -1.74 -7.22
C TYR A 227 -3.86 -2.70 -8.29
N GLU A 228 -4.70 -2.20 -9.18
CA GLU A 228 -5.21 -2.99 -10.32
C GLU A 228 -4.04 -3.52 -11.15
N TYR A 229 -3.06 -2.66 -11.46
CA TYR A 229 -1.84 -3.04 -12.15
C TYR A 229 -1.09 -4.17 -11.42
N HIS A 230 -0.87 -4.04 -10.10
CA HIS A 230 -0.17 -5.06 -9.31
C HIS A 230 -0.90 -6.41 -9.31
N VAL A 231 -2.23 -6.41 -9.13
CA VAL A 231 -3.05 -7.64 -9.17
C VAL A 231 -3.00 -8.29 -10.56
N ASN A 232 -3.04 -7.50 -11.63
CA ASN A 232 -2.94 -8.02 -12.99
C ASN A 232 -1.57 -8.64 -13.26
N GLN A 233 -0.49 -8.01 -12.78
CA GLN A 233 0.86 -8.59 -12.86
C GLN A 233 0.98 -9.92 -12.11
N ILE A 234 0.41 -10.00 -10.92
CA ILE A 234 0.34 -11.26 -10.17
C ILE A 234 -0.42 -12.34 -10.96
N LYS A 235 -1.57 -12.00 -11.55
CA LYS A 235 -2.34 -12.93 -12.39
C LYS A 235 -1.54 -13.41 -13.60
N GLU A 236 -0.72 -12.56 -14.21
CA GLU A 236 0.17 -12.93 -15.32
C GLU A 236 1.30 -13.88 -14.86
N ILE A 237 1.90 -13.65 -13.70
CA ILE A 237 2.93 -14.53 -13.13
C ILE A 237 2.35 -15.93 -12.85
N LEU A 238 1.14 -15.99 -12.28
CA LEU A 238 0.51 -17.23 -11.83
C LEU A 238 -0.12 -18.09 -12.94
N LYS A 239 -0.45 -17.51 -14.10
CA LYS A 239 -1.00 -18.20 -15.29
C LYS A 239 0.10 -18.89 -16.08
#